data_AF-A0A2G8KUL0-F1
#
_entry.id   AF-A0A2G8KUL0-F1
#
_cell.length_a   1.000
_cell.length_b   1.000
_cell.length_c   1.000
_cell.angle_alpha   90.00
_cell.angle_beta   90.00
_cell.angle_gamma   90.00
#
_symmetry.space_group_name_H-M   'P 1'
#
loop_
_entity.id
_entity.type
_entity.pdbx_description
1 polymer ?
#
loop_
_entity_poly.entity_id
_entity_poly.type
_entity_poly.pdbx_seq_one_letter_code
_entity_poly.pdbx_strand_id
1 'polypeptide(L)'
;MDCGIISCVTAKCSNPVKIDGECCPLCHYTFSFSFSIFFLLAVSCFTSLHSLLFHLIHLLYCLRLLLLPASFSVLSRHHSLTNKRWTFNKLRYSFDATEGVCADFKYFCIKFYMTDDPERVFAETFEWELTGENPIPGQETPVSIDIDVKFRDDTSDLEGDDLWRISLFGSSDRLGDGPRFGEVAQVLNDAEGSTDITNGNPLNIDGIETEFEYGTIGCIEDVNYICMEFSKGDAPDPAFTLIVEEGLGDVSRDSLVLCKPQECQSRVVFTKLHAKLISPKIIAENTNGTQTTVKLKVTTNKQLMTAVVGEDLWQVKTFFSKNTKGKRRRVNEQPQILTAVQDDQTLSIGENLVFKEMDFHVDLSGLTCHEVPFMCFELAKNPAASIDYTFETQPVHDPFVDCLRMRNVCKG
;
A
#
# COMPACT_ATOMS: atom_id res chain seq x y z
N MET A 1 30.44 8.25 24.75
CA MET A 1 30.91 9.63 24.53
C MET A 1 31.33 10.20 25.87
N ASP A 2 32.58 10.65 25.97
CA ASP A 2 33.21 11.14 27.20
C ASP A 2 32.49 12.37 27.77
N CYS A 3 32.13 12.34 29.05
CA CYS A 3 31.70 13.53 29.79
C CYS A 3 32.92 14.30 30.28
N GLY A 4 33.29 15.36 29.54
CA GLY A 4 34.27 16.34 29.99
C GLY A 4 33.71 17.19 31.14
N ILE A 5 34.43 17.23 32.27
CA ILE A 5 34.13 18.16 33.37
C ILE A 5 34.68 19.53 32.97
N ILE A 6 33.79 20.49 32.70
CA ILE A 6 34.15 21.90 32.52
C ILE A 6 33.85 22.63 33.84
N SER A 7 34.90 23.12 34.50
CA SER A 7 34.77 23.98 35.68
C SER A 7 34.62 25.44 35.23
N CYS A 8 33.52 26.10 35.60
CA CYS A 8 33.32 27.53 35.33
C CYS A 8 34.00 28.41 36.39
N VAL A 9 34.71 29.44 35.94
CA VAL A 9 35.34 30.46 36.78
C VAL A 9 34.27 31.41 37.33
N THR A 10 34.33 31.69 38.62
CA THR A 10 33.39 32.59 39.33
C THR A 10 33.47 34.03 38.82
N ALA A 11 32.34 34.60 38.38
CA ALA A 11 32.15 36.04 38.23
C ALA A 11 30.90 36.53 38.98
N LYS A 12 31.05 37.65 39.69
CA LYS A 12 30.11 38.26 40.62
C LYS A 12 29.08 39.13 39.88
N CYS A 13 27.82 38.73 39.84
CA CYS A 13 26.65 39.58 39.56
C CYS A 13 25.43 39.08 40.36
N SER A 14 24.54 39.99 40.73
CA SER A 14 23.53 39.76 41.79
C SER A 14 22.24 39.06 41.36
N ASN A 15 22.00 38.81 40.04
CA ASN A 15 20.96 37.90 39.51
C ASN A 15 20.73 38.01 37.97
N PRO A 16 21.14 37.04 37.13
CA PRO A 16 20.74 36.93 35.72
C PRO A 16 19.65 35.86 35.47
N VAL A 17 18.95 35.92 34.32
CA VAL A 17 18.09 34.86 33.73
C VAL A 17 18.20 34.91 32.20
N LYS A 18 18.42 33.78 31.51
CA LYS A 18 17.64 33.38 30.31
C LYS A 18 17.87 31.91 29.88
N ILE A 19 16.90 31.40 29.12
CA ILE A 19 16.68 30.03 28.59
C ILE A 19 16.84 30.09 27.04
N ASP A 20 17.32 29.11 26.24
CA ASP A 20 17.13 27.64 26.13
C ASP A 20 18.41 26.93 25.62
N GLY A 21 18.64 25.69 26.04
CA GLY A 21 19.81 24.88 25.66
C GLY A 21 21.03 24.98 26.59
N GLU A 22 21.01 25.86 27.59
CA GLU A 22 22.08 26.04 28.56
C GLU A 22 21.50 26.38 29.94
N CYS A 23 22.29 26.19 31.00
CA CYS A 23 21.92 26.37 32.41
C CYS A 23 21.09 27.65 32.66
N CYS A 24 19.80 27.49 32.91
CA CYS A 24 18.88 28.59 33.13
C CYS A 24 18.84 29.01 34.60
N PRO A 25 19.06 30.30 34.92
CA PRO A 25 18.77 30.86 36.23
C PRO A 25 17.36 31.50 36.25
N LEU A 26 16.63 31.43 37.37
CA LEU A 26 15.38 32.17 37.59
C LEU A 26 15.61 33.27 38.63
N CYS A 27 15.04 34.46 38.41
CA CYS A 27 15.08 35.60 39.33
C CYS A 27 13.67 35.97 39.81
N HIS A 28 13.58 36.31 41.10
CA HIS A 28 12.35 36.61 41.86
C HIS A 28 11.48 37.72 41.23
N TYR A 29 10.18 37.44 41.04
CA TYR A 29 9.12 38.41 41.31
C TYR A 29 8.48 38.07 42.66
N THR A 30 8.23 39.09 43.48
CA THR A 30 7.48 38.96 44.74
C THR A 30 6.02 38.60 44.44
N PHE A 31 5.67 37.33 44.59
CA PHE A 31 4.31 36.91 44.90
C PHE A 31 4.14 36.90 46.42
N SER A 32 3.19 37.68 46.94
CA SER A 32 2.78 37.56 48.33
C SER A 32 1.99 36.27 48.50
N PHE A 33 2.61 35.24 49.03
CA PHE A 33 1.92 34.05 49.52
C PHE A 33 1.33 34.35 50.90
N SER A 34 0.01 34.35 51.01
CA SER A 34 -0.67 34.09 52.29
C SER A 34 -0.79 32.58 52.43
N PHE A 35 0.04 31.99 53.28
CA PHE A 35 0.07 30.54 53.53
C PHE A 35 -1.03 30.07 54.49
N SER A 36 -1.56 28.86 54.24
CA SER A 36 -2.14 27.89 55.20
C SER A 36 -2.49 26.63 54.37
N ILE A 37 -1.95 25.40 54.50
CA ILE A 37 -1.42 24.58 55.60
C ILE A 37 -0.49 23.49 54.98
N PHE A 38 0.80 23.45 55.29
CA PHE A 38 1.57 22.48 56.11
C PHE A 38 1.24 20.96 56.05
N PHE A 39 2.19 20.18 55.54
CA PHE A 39 2.66 18.94 56.18
C PHE A 39 4.19 19.05 56.35
N LEU A 40 4.69 18.82 57.56
CA LEU A 40 6.11 18.88 57.91
C LEU A 40 6.47 17.55 58.57
N LEU A 41 7.30 16.75 57.92
CA LEU A 41 8.05 15.66 58.54
C LEU A 41 9.28 16.28 59.22
N ALA A 42 9.30 16.27 60.54
CA ALA A 42 10.47 16.65 61.32
C ALA A 42 11.39 15.43 61.49
N VAL A 43 12.61 15.50 60.95
CA VAL A 43 13.74 14.68 61.40
C VAL A 43 14.44 15.47 62.50
N SER A 44 14.29 15.05 63.76
CA SER A 44 14.93 15.68 64.91
C SER A 44 16.37 15.20 65.07
N CYS A 45 17.33 16.10 64.93
CA CYS A 45 18.70 15.91 65.43
C CYS A 45 18.79 16.53 66.84
N PHE A 46 19.11 15.73 67.84
CA PHE A 46 19.18 16.12 69.26
C PHE A 46 20.55 16.76 69.57
N THR A 47 20.57 18.02 70.02
CA THR A 47 21.65 18.54 70.89
C THR A 47 21.06 19.45 72.00
N SER A 48 21.12 18.92 73.22
CA SER A 48 21.32 19.54 74.55
C SER A 48 20.62 20.86 74.98
N LEU A 49 19.84 20.73 76.07
CA LEU A 49 19.59 21.66 77.23
C LEU A 49 19.44 23.18 76.93
N HIS A 50 18.40 23.93 77.33
CA HIS A 50 17.81 24.09 78.68
C HIS A 50 16.62 25.10 78.63
N SER A 51 15.62 24.92 79.51
CA SER A 51 14.75 25.96 80.13
C SER A 51 13.47 26.50 79.44
N LEU A 52 12.33 25.91 79.85
CA LEU A 52 11.12 26.52 80.48
C LEU A 52 10.16 27.50 79.73
N LEU A 53 8.91 27.02 79.63
CA LEU A 53 7.61 27.64 80.03
C LEU A 53 7.03 28.86 79.26
N PHE A 54 5.90 28.70 78.54
CA PHE A 54 4.55 29.19 78.94
C PHE A 54 3.47 29.00 77.84
N HIS A 55 2.26 28.74 78.33
CA HIS A 55 0.94 28.47 77.70
C HIS A 55 0.44 29.48 76.63
N LEU A 56 -0.20 29.01 75.55
CA LEU A 56 -1.64 28.72 75.38
C LEU A 56 -2.52 29.99 75.33
N ILE A 57 -3.17 30.28 74.20
CA ILE A 57 -4.51 30.91 74.07
C ILE A 57 -4.86 31.12 72.57
N HIS A 58 -6.12 30.81 72.24
CA HIS A 58 -6.88 31.14 71.02
C HIS A 58 -6.79 30.25 69.76
N LEU A 59 -7.25 29.00 69.92
CA LEU A 59 -8.20 28.42 68.97
C LEU A 59 -9.60 29.01 69.25
N LEU A 60 -10.27 29.49 68.20
CA LEU A 60 -11.73 29.65 68.00
C LEU A 60 -12.03 30.97 67.30
N TYR A 61 -11.99 30.97 65.96
CA TYR A 61 -12.98 31.71 65.17
C TYR A 61 -13.21 31.00 63.82
N CYS A 62 -14.30 30.24 63.82
CA CYS A 62 -15.28 30.04 62.75
C CYS A 62 -14.83 29.73 61.32
N LEU A 63 -14.92 28.43 61.03
CA LEU A 63 -15.51 27.81 59.85
C LEU A 63 -16.79 28.53 59.34
N ARG A 64 -16.78 29.08 58.12
CA ARG A 64 -17.89 29.14 57.12
C ARG A 64 -17.54 30.14 56.01
N LEU A 65 -17.28 29.67 54.78
CA LEU A 65 -18.10 29.99 53.61
C LEU A 65 -17.70 29.09 52.43
N LEU A 66 -18.74 28.54 51.80
CA LEU A 66 -18.76 27.63 50.65
C LEU A 66 -18.82 28.43 49.33
N LEU A 67 -18.26 27.82 48.28
CA LEU A 67 -18.68 27.88 46.86
C LEU A 67 -18.52 29.20 46.08
N LEU A 68 -17.60 29.21 45.09
CA LEU A 68 -17.87 29.31 43.63
C LEU A 68 -16.53 29.41 42.84
N PRO A 69 -16.50 28.99 41.56
CA PRO A 69 -15.28 28.86 40.77
C PRO A 69 -14.89 30.20 40.14
N ALA A 70 -13.62 30.60 40.26
CA ALA A 70 -13.08 31.73 39.52
C ALA A 70 -12.62 31.26 38.13
N SER A 71 -13.44 31.56 37.13
CA SER A 71 -13.08 31.59 35.72
C SER A 71 -12.10 32.75 35.49
N PHE A 72 -10.93 32.49 34.91
CA PHE A 72 -10.06 33.52 34.37
C PHE A 72 -10.11 33.51 32.84
N SER A 73 -10.63 34.59 32.28
CA SER A 73 -10.51 34.97 30.87
C SER A 73 -9.41 36.02 30.74
N VAL A 74 -8.35 35.71 29.97
CA VAL A 74 -7.39 36.73 29.51
C VAL A 74 -7.81 37.15 28.11
N LEU A 75 -8.19 38.43 27.96
CA LEU A 75 -8.44 39.08 26.68
C LEU A 75 -7.13 39.16 25.91
N SER A 76 -7.10 38.63 24.69
CA SER A 76 -5.98 38.74 23.77
C SER A 76 -6.06 40.01 22.90
N ARG A 77 -4.92 40.45 22.39
CA ARG A 77 -4.81 41.02 21.04
C ARG A 77 -3.70 40.28 20.29
N HIS A 78 -4.14 39.39 19.39
CA HIS A 78 -3.55 38.82 18.16
C HIS A 78 -2.01 38.64 18.08
N HIS A 79 -1.44 37.45 17.82
CA HIS A 79 -1.80 36.41 16.86
C HIS A 79 -1.67 34.97 17.43
N SER A 80 -2.46 34.07 16.86
CA SER A 80 -2.92 32.76 17.35
C SER A 80 -1.89 31.62 17.35
N LEU A 81 -1.54 31.11 18.54
CA LEU A 81 -1.25 29.69 18.77
C LEU A 81 -2.21 29.21 19.86
N THR A 82 -2.81 28.05 19.60
CA THR A 82 -3.96 27.51 20.31
C THR A 82 -3.65 27.16 21.77
N ASN A 83 -4.66 27.43 22.58
CA ASN A 83 -4.71 27.45 24.03
C ASN A 83 -4.64 26.01 24.62
N LYS A 84 -3.46 25.51 24.98
CA LYS A 84 -3.34 24.31 25.85
C LYS A 84 -3.24 24.75 27.31
N ARG A 85 -4.27 24.42 28.09
CA ARG A 85 -4.41 24.72 29.52
C ARG A 85 -3.67 23.64 30.32
N TRP A 86 -2.54 23.99 30.94
CA TRP A 86 -1.70 23.07 31.71
C TRP A 86 -2.34 22.73 33.07
N THR A 87 -2.51 21.43 33.37
CA THR A 87 -2.96 20.95 34.69
C THR A 87 -1.83 20.17 35.37
N PHE A 88 -1.19 20.77 36.38
CA PHE A 88 0.00 20.28 37.08
C PHE A 88 -0.28 19.17 38.13
N ASN A 89 -1.41 18.47 38.02
CA ASN A 89 -1.97 17.67 39.12
C ASN A 89 -1.40 16.23 39.19
N LYS A 90 -0.54 15.84 38.24
CA LYS A 90 -0.08 14.46 38.03
C LYS A 90 1.45 14.26 38.09
N LEU A 91 2.20 15.26 38.53
CA LEU A 91 3.66 15.14 38.71
C LEU A 91 3.98 14.13 39.85
N ARG A 92 4.62 13.02 39.51
CA ARG A 92 5.33 12.16 40.47
C ARG A 92 6.84 12.31 40.25
N TYR A 93 7.60 12.38 41.33
CA TYR A 93 9.06 12.37 41.31
C TYR A 93 9.55 11.36 42.35
N SER A 94 10.70 10.73 42.09
CA SER A 94 11.41 9.91 43.07
C SER A 94 12.83 10.46 43.23
N PHE A 95 13.36 10.32 44.44
CA PHE A 95 14.68 10.81 44.81
C PHE A 95 15.43 9.65 45.46
N ASP A 96 16.63 9.35 44.96
CA ASP A 96 17.54 8.42 45.59
C ASP A 96 18.90 9.11 45.77
N ALA A 97 19.38 9.16 47.00
CA ALA A 97 20.67 9.75 47.34
C ALA A 97 21.46 8.72 48.11
N THR A 98 22.50 8.18 47.46
CA THR A 98 23.21 7.03 47.98
C THR A 98 24.27 7.41 49.01
N GLU A 99 24.85 8.62 48.99
CA GLU A 99 25.81 9.08 50.03
C GLU A 99 25.88 10.62 50.15
N GLY A 100 25.88 11.18 51.37
CA GLY A 100 26.12 12.61 51.67
C GLY A 100 25.27 13.18 52.82
N VAL A 101 25.72 14.26 53.48
CA VAL A 101 24.88 15.04 54.42
C VAL A 101 24.21 16.20 53.68
N CYS A 102 22.97 16.59 54.05
CA CYS A 102 22.16 17.60 53.34
C CYS A 102 22.87 18.95 53.03
N ALA A 103 23.97 19.26 53.71
CA ALA A 103 24.79 20.45 53.46
C ALA A 103 25.66 20.36 52.18
N ASP A 104 25.86 19.16 51.63
CA ASP A 104 26.78 18.90 50.50
C ASP A 104 26.10 19.06 49.12
N PHE A 105 24.77 18.98 49.06
CA PHE A 105 24.01 19.06 47.81
C PHE A 105 23.60 20.49 47.52
N LYS A 106 24.51 21.28 46.93
CA LYS A 106 24.23 22.69 46.59
C LYS A 106 23.31 22.86 45.37
N TYR A 107 23.22 21.84 44.51
CA TYR A 107 22.31 21.80 43.36
C TYR A 107 21.88 20.35 43.10
N PHE A 108 20.63 20.16 42.70
CA PHE A 108 20.08 18.87 42.27
C PHE A 108 19.48 19.04 40.87
N CYS A 109 19.73 18.06 40.00
CA CYS A 109 19.06 17.96 38.71
C CYS A 109 17.84 17.05 38.86
N ILE A 110 16.65 17.59 38.64
CA ILE A 110 15.41 16.81 38.55
C ILE A 110 15.08 16.70 37.06
N LYS A 111 15.06 15.47 36.53
CA LYS A 111 14.61 15.20 35.17
C LYS A 111 13.10 15.02 35.20
N PHE A 112 12.37 15.94 34.59
CA PHE A 112 10.92 15.83 34.44
C PHE A 112 10.63 14.99 33.20
N TYR A 113 9.88 13.89 33.37
CA TYR A 113 9.27 13.18 32.26
C TYR A 113 7.84 13.72 32.13
N MET A 114 7.51 14.35 31.00
CA MET A 114 6.13 14.66 30.68
C MET A 114 5.46 13.36 30.24
N THR A 115 4.51 12.86 31.02
CA THR A 115 3.70 11.67 30.70
C THR A 115 2.65 11.91 29.61
N ASP A 116 2.76 13.01 28.85
CA ASP A 116 1.80 13.42 27.82
C ASP A 116 2.46 13.53 26.42
N ASP A 117 3.71 13.07 26.26
CA ASP A 117 4.27 12.89 24.91
C ASP A 117 3.82 11.51 24.42
N PRO A 118 3.05 11.40 23.32
CA PRO A 118 2.70 10.10 22.76
C PRO A 118 3.96 9.27 22.54
N GLU A 119 3.87 7.96 22.77
CA GLU A 119 4.96 7.05 22.45
C GLU A 119 5.41 7.29 21.01
N ARG A 120 6.73 7.33 20.81
CA ARG A 120 7.32 7.59 19.50
C ARG A 120 7.86 6.28 18.96
N VAL A 121 7.34 5.90 17.80
CA VAL A 121 7.74 4.72 17.07
C VAL A 121 8.49 5.15 15.82
N PHE A 122 9.71 4.65 15.65
CA PHE A 122 10.57 4.98 14.52
C PHE A 122 10.66 3.77 13.58
N ALA A 123 9.97 3.84 12.45
CA ALA A 123 10.03 2.81 11.42
C ALA A 123 11.10 3.15 10.39
N GLU A 124 12.02 2.21 10.14
CA GLU A 124 13.15 2.37 9.24
C GLU A 124 12.79 1.87 7.85
N THR A 125 12.43 0.59 7.75
CA THR A 125 12.17 -0.10 6.49
C THR A 125 11.05 -1.11 6.67
N PHE A 126 10.42 -1.51 5.57
CA PHE A 126 9.58 -2.70 5.56
C PHE A 126 9.78 -3.53 4.31
N GLU A 127 9.61 -4.84 4.46
CA GLU A 127 9.65 -5.83 3.40
C GLU A 127 8.32 -6.61 3.43
N TRP A 128 7.86 -7.04 2.26
CA TRP A 128 6.63 -7.82 2.15
C TRP A 128 6.73 -8.87 1.06
N GLU A 129 6.10 -10.01 1.23
CA GLU A 129 5.92 -11.02 0.17
C GLU A 129 4.42 -11.24 -0.06
N LEU A 130 4.04 -11.40 -1.33
CA LEU A 130 2.67 -11.72 -1.72
C LEU A 130 2.70 -13.01 -2.52
N THR A 131 1.87 -13.97 -2.10
CA THR A 131 1.69 -15.23 -2.78
C THR A 131 0.23 -15.44 -3.14
N GLY A 132 -0.02 -15.95 -4.34
CA GLY A 132 -1.35 -16.24 -4.83
C GLY A 132 -1.28 -17.20 -6.01
N GLU A 133 -2.36 -17.93 -6.25
CA GLU A 133 -2.41 -18.95 -7.31
C GLU A 133 -3.40 -18.58 -8.41
N ASN A 134 -2.97 -18.78 -9.66
CA ASN A 134 -3.82 -18.72 -10.86
C ASN A 134 -4.68 -17.44 -10.97
N PRO A 135 -4.08 -16.24 -10.93
CA PRO A 135 -4.87 -15.02 -10.99
C PRO A 135 -5.58 -14.89 -12.33
N ILE A 136 -6.79 -14.34 -12.30
CA ILE A 136 -7.62 -14.08 -13.46
C ILE A 136 -7.74 -12.55 -13.60
N PRO A 137 -7.29 -11.95 -14.73
CA PRO A 137 -7.51 -10.52 -14.97
C PRO A 137 -8.99 -10.14 -14.85
N GLY A 138 -9.28 -9.02 -14.20
CA GLY A 138 -10.64 -8.54 -13.92
C GLY A 138 -11.32 -9.19 -12.72
N GLN A 139 -10.62 -10.03 -11.93
CA GLN A 139 -11.18 -10.73 -10.78
C GLN A 139 -10.26 -10.67 -9.56
N GLU A 140 -10.84 -10.35 -8.41
CA GLU A 140 -10.17 -10.49 -7.12
C GLU A 140 -9.83 -11.97 -6.87
N THR A 141 -8.61 -12.22 -6.42
CA THR A 141 -8.11 -13.57 -6.11
C THR A 141 -7.58 -13.56 -4.68
N PRO A 142 -7.82 -14.62 -3.88
CA PRO A 142 -7.22 -14.75 -2.56
C PRO A 142 -5.69 -14.74 -2.65
N VAL A 143 -5.05 -13.98 -1.77
CA VAL A 143 -3.60 -13.86 -1.63
C VAL A 143 -3.20 -13.94 -0.17
N SER A 144 -2.06 -14.57 0.08
CA SER A 144 -1.39 -14.60 1.38
C SER A 144 -0.21 -13.64 1.37
N ILE A 145 -0.08 -12.84 2.43
CA ILE A 145 0.91 -11.78 2.56
C ILE A 145 1.71 -11.98 3.85
N ASP A 146 3.02 -11.87 3.72
CA ASP A 146 3.97 -11.88 4.85
C ASP A 146 4.68 -10.53 4.90
N ILE A 147 4.85 -9.95 6.10
CA ILE A 147 5.35 -8.58 6.28
C ILE A 147 6.36 -8.53 7.42
N ASP A 148 7.52 -7.90 7.17
CA ASP A 148 8.57 -7.61 8.15
C ASP A 148 8.79 -6.09 8.19
N VAL A 149 8.54 -5.47 9.33
CA VAL A 149 8.82 -4.05 9.57
C VAL A 149 9.96 -3.91 10.58
N LYS A 150 10.99 -3.18 10.19
CA LYS A 150 12.14 -2.87 11.04
C LYS A 150 11.97 -1.51 11.70
N PHE A 151 12.13 -1.50 13.01
CA PHE A 151 12.14 -0.29 13.81
C PHE A 151 13.54 -0.01 14.33
N ARG A 152 13.79 1.26 14.62
CA ARG A 152 15.05 1.70 15.22
C ARG A 152 15.19 1.20 16.66
N ASP A 153 16.42 0.95 17.09
CA ASP A 153 16.76 0.45 18.45
C ASP A 153 16.40 1.38 19.63
N ASP A 154 15.87 2.58 19.37
CA ASP A 154 15.38 3.49 20.40
C ASP A 154 13.86 3.76 20.31
N THR A 155 13.15 2.95 19.52
CA THR A 155 11.69 2.97 19.47
C THR A 155 11.10 2.65 20.84
N SER A 156 9.94 3.24 21.14
CA SER A 156 9.21 2.91 22.36
C SER A 156 8.60 1.51 22.21
N ASP A 157 8.53 0.76 23.32
CA ASP A 157 7.59 -0.37 23.39
C ASP A 157 6.18 0.17 23.17
N LEU A 158 5.32 -0.58 22.49
CA LEU A 158 3.96 -0.19 22.19
C LEU A 158 3.08 -1.44 22.28
N GLU A 159 2.13 -1.42 23.20
CA GLU A 159 1.13 -2.46 23.41
C GLU A 159 -0.26 -1.84 23.32
N GLY A 160 -1.18 -2.44 22.56
CA GLY A 160 -2.52 -1.86 22.39
C GLY A 160 -3.33 -2.38 21.21
N ASP A 161 -4.42 -1.67 20.93
CA ASP A 161 -5.38 -2.01 19.88
C ASP A 161 -5.28 -1.05 18.69
N ASP A 162 -5.56 -1.54 17.48
CA ASP A 162 -5.59 -0.76 16.22
C ASP A 162 -4.31 0.07 15.98
N LEU A 163 -3.15 -0.54 16.25
CA LEU A 163 -1.85 0.12 16.14
C LEU A 163 -1.43 0.33 14.69
N TRP A 164 -1.70 -0.65 13.83
CA TRP A 164 -1.13 -0.73 12.48
C TRP A 164 -2.19 -0.80 11.39
N ARG A 165 -1.87 -0.19 10.26
CA ARG A 165 -2.66 -0.26 9.05
C ARG A 165 -1.79 -0.53 7.84
N ILE A 166 -2.24 -1.49 7.03
CA ILE A 166 -1.56 -1.89 5.80
C ILE A 166 -2.54 -1.80 4.63
N SER A 167 -2.20 -0.98 3.65
CA SER A 167 -2.97 -0.87 2.40
C SER A 167 -2.25 -1.59 1.26
N LEU A 168 -3.00 -2.21 0.35
CA LEU A 168 -2.50 -2.91 -0.84
C LEU A 168 -3.16 -2.33 -2.08
N PHE A 169 -2.39 -1.96 -3.10
CA PHE A 169 -2.93 -1.35 -4.32
C PHE A 169 -2.00 -1.51 -5.53
N GLY A 170 -2.57 -1.42 -6.73
CA GLY A 170 -1.82 -1.30 -7.98
C GLY A 170 -1.42 0.16 -8.26
N SER A 171 -0.27 0.38 -8.89
CA SER A 171 0.23 1.71 -9.24
C SER A 171 0.94 1.74 -10.60
N SER A 172 0.91 2.93 -11.24
CA SER A 172 1.75 3.29 -12.38
C SER A 172 3.17 3.68 -11.96
N ASP A 173 3.31 4.18 -10.73
CA ASP A 173 4.56 4.72 -10.18
C ASP A 173 5.23 3.69 -9.27
N ARG A 174 6.54 3.51 -9.48
CA ARG A 174 7.42 2.70 -8.64
C ARG A 174 7.52 3.19 -7.19
N LEU A 175 7.13 4.43 -6.91
CA LEU A 175 7.08 4.99 -5.56
C LEU A 175 5.70 4.88 -4.92
N GLY A 176 4.68 4.43 -5.67
CA GLY A 176 3.30 4.38 -5.20
C GLY A 176 2.62 5.75 -5.12
N ASP A 177 3.25 6.79 -5.65
CA ASP A 177 2.66 8.12 -5.74
C ASP A 177 1.71 8.17 -6.95
N GLY A 178 0.47 8.62 -6.75
CA GLY A 178 -0.52 8.77 -7.82
C GLY A 178 -1.81 7.97 -7.60
N PRO A 179 -2.59 7.71 -8.67
CA PRO A 179 -3.83 6.95 -8.58
C PRO A 179 -3.57 5.51 -8.12
N ARG A 180 -4.39 5.04 -7.18
CA ARG A 180 -4.36 3.67 -6.67
C ARG A 180 -5.39 2.83 -7.41
N PHE A 181 -4.97 1.69 -7.96
CA PHE A 181 -5.82 0.72 -8.63
C PHE A 181 -6.20 -0.42 -7.67
N GLY A 182 -7.48 -0.78 -7.61
CA GLY A 182 -7.94 -1.93 -6.81
C GLY A 182 -7.58 -1.86 -5.32
N GLU A 183 -7.55 -0.66 -4.74
CA GLU A 183 -7.04 -0.46 -3.37
C GLU A 183 -7.84 -1.23 -2.31
N VAL A 184 -7.13 -2.05 -1.55
CA VAL A 184 -7.57 -2.62 -0.28
C VAL A 184 -7.00 -1.73 0.83
N ALA A 185 -7.88 -0.95 1.45
CA ALA A 185 -7.50 0.11 2.40
C ALA A 185 -6.93 -0.41 3.72
N GLN A 186 -7.24 -1.65 4.10
CA GLN A 186 -6.73 -2.33 5.29
C GLN A 186 -6.75 -3.83 5.00
N VAL A 187 -5.58 -4.47 4.99
CA VAL A 187 -5.44 -5.93 4.82
C VAL A 187 -5.36 -6.66 6.15
N LEU A 188 -4.97 -5.98 7.23
CA LEU A 188 -4.87 -6.58 8.55
C LEU A 188 -6.25 -6.77 9.18
N ASN A 189 -6.48 -7.89 9.83
CA ASN A 189 -7.61 -8.05 10.74
C ASN A 189 -7.34 -7.39 12.11
N ASP A 190 -8.35 -7.31 12.97
CA ASP A 190 -8.26 -6.66 14.28
C ASP A 190 -7.10 -7.19 15.15
N ALA A 191 -6.82 -8.50 15.10
CA ALA A 191 -5.76 -9.11 15.90
C ALA A 191 -4.37 -8.77 15.33
N GLU A 192 -4.21 -8.83 14.02
CA GLU A 192 -2.95 -8.49 13.34
C GLU A 192 -2.63 -6.99 13.47
N GLY A 193 -3.65 -6.13 13.29
CA GLY A 193 -3.51 -4.67 13.45
C GLY A 193 -3.18 -4.23 14.87
N SER A 194 -3.39 -5.11 15.85
CA SER A 194 -3.10 -4.89 17.29
C SER A 194 -1.85 -5.63 17.76
N THR A 195 -0.95 -5.99 16.83
CA THR A 195 0.29 -6.69 17.19
C THR A 195 1.24 -5.76 17.94
N ASP A 196 1.55 -6.09 19.18
CA ASP A 196 2.47 -5.31 20.02
C ASP A 196 3.89 -5.31 19.46
N ILE A 197 4.64 -4.24 19.72
CA ILE A 197 6.08 -4.18 19.46
C ILE A 197 6.85 -3.92 20.74
N THR A 198 8.00 -4.57 20.84
CA THR A 198 9.00 -4.32 21.89
C THR A 198 10.25 -3.75 21.26
N ASN A 199 10.89 -2.79 21.91
CA ASN A 199 12.07 -2.09 21.44
C ASN A 199 13.13 -3.06 20.88
N GLY A 200 13.58 -2.76 19.66
CA GLY A 200 14.64 -3.48 18.96
C GLY A 200 14.20 -4.78 18.28
N ASN A 201 12.92 -5.19 18.42
CA ASN A 201 12.38 -6.34 17.70
C ASN A 201 11.60 -5.87 16.46
N PRO A 202 11.75 -6.54 15.30
CA PRO A 202 10.91 -6.29 14.13
C PRO A 202 9.47 -6.73 14.38
N LEU A 203 8.53 -6.08 13.70
CA LEU A 203 7.14 -6.54 13.61
C LEU A 203 7.03 -7.50 12.44
N ASN A 204 6.70 -8.75 12.74
CA ASN A 204 6.47 -9.80 11.75
C ASN A 204 5.01 -10.23 11.79
N ILE A 205 4.32 -10.12 10.66
CA ILE A 205 2.95 -10.59 10.51
C ILE A 205 2.93 -11.46 9.25
N ASP A 206 2.73 -12.76 9.46
CA ASP A 206 2.75 -13.76 8.40
C ASP A 206 1.34 -14.33 8.16
N GLY A 207 1.07 -14.74 6.92
CA GLY A 207 -0.17 -15.42 6.56
C GLY A 207 -1.39 -14.51 6.58
N ILE A 208 -1.22 -13.22 6.29
CA ILE A 208 -2.34 -12.29 6.14
C ILE A 208 -3.10 -12.66 4.87
N GLU A 209 -4.38 -12.99 5.02
CA GLU A 209 -5.25 -13.40 3.90
C GLU A 209 -6.15 -12.24 3.47
N THR A 210 -6.10 -11.88 2.18
CA THR A 210 -7.00 -10.87 1.59
C THR A 210 -7.36 -11.24 0.15
N GLU A 211 -8.43 -10.66 -0.38
CA GLU A 211 -8.76 -10.73 -1.81
C GLU A 211 -8.19 -9.49 -2.52
N PHE A 212 -7.48 -9.69 -3.64
CA PHE A 212 -6.90 -8.59 -4.41
C PHE A 212 -6.82 -8.93 -5.91
N GLU A 213 -7.08 -7.93 -6.77
CA GLU A 213 -7.06 -8.08 -8.23
C GLU A 213 -5.63 -7.94 -8.80
N TYR A 214 -4.70 -8.78 -8.36
CA TYR A 214 -3.31 -8.71 -8.82
C TYR A 214 -3.07 -9.28 -10.23
N GLY A 215 -4.06 -9.99 -10.78
CA GLY A 215 -4.00 -10.58 -12.13
C GLY A 215 -4.06 -9.55 -13.27
N THR A 216 -4.64 -8.39 -13.02
CA THR A 216 -4.75 -7.28 -13.99
C THR A 216 -3.49 -6.44 -14.02
N ILE A 217 -2.73 -6.41 -12.92
CA ILE A 217 -1.51 -5.61 -12.79
C ILE A 217 -0.43 -6.19 -13.73
N GLY A 218 0.17 -5.31 -14.52
CA GLY A 218 1.09 -5.61 -15.60
C GLY A 218 0.40 -5.91 -16.93
N CYS A 219 -0.91 -6.23 -16.92
CA CYS A 219 -1.68 -6.54 -18.13
C CYS A 219 -2.45 -5.34 -18.69
N ILE A 220 -2.52 -4.21 -18.00
CA ILE A 220 -3.14 -2.98 -18.52
C ILE A 220 -2.09 -1.87 -18.63
N GLU A 221 -2.31 -0.93 -19.55
CA GLU A 221 -1.42 0.23 -19.67
C GLU A 221 -1.36 1.00 -18.35
N ASP A 222 -0.17 1.47 -18.01
CA ASP A 222 0.10 2.31 -16.84
C ASP A 222 -0.26 1.70 -15.47
N VAL A 223 -0.38 0.38 -15.30
CA VAL A 223 -0.46 -0.26 -13.96
C VAL A 223 0.46 -1.47 -13.91
N ASN A 224 1.69 -1.27 -13.42
CA ASN A 224 2.77 -2.26 -13.51
C ASN A 224 3.42 -2.61 -12.16
N TYR A 225 2.91 -2.01 -11.07
CA TYR A 225 3.45 -2.20 -9.73
C TYR A 225 2.35 -2.63 -8.78
N ILE A 226 2.66 -3.59 -7.92
CA ILE A 226 1.91 -3.87 -6.70
C ILE A 226 2.60 -3.10 -5.59
N CYS A 227 1.87 -2.24 -4.89
CA CYS A 227 2.36 -1.41 -3.82
C CYS A 227 1.68 -1.78 -2.52
N MET A 228 2.46 -1.74 -1.45
CA MET A 228 1.98 -1.85 -0.10
C MET A 228 2.34 -0.58 0.67
N GLU A 229 1.47 -0.14 1.56
CA GLU A 229 1.69 1.00 2.44
C GLU A 229 1.51 0.58 3.89
N PHE A 230 2.57 0.68 4.69
CA PHE A 230 2.55 0.51 6.13
C PHE A 230 2.40 1.87 6.82
N SER A 231 1.40 1.98 7.68
CA SER A 231 1.02 3.24 8.34
C SER A 231 0.47 2.99 9.73
N LYS A 232 0.29 4.07 10.49
CA LYS A 232 -0.42 4.04 11.77
C LYS A 232 -1.89 3.68 11.55
N GLY A 233 -2.47 2.89 12.46
CA GLY A 233 -3.90 2.63 12.52
C GLY A 233 -4.75 3.92 12.59
N ASP A 234 -6.04 3.78 12.28
CA ASP A 234 -6.94 4.92 12.17
C ASP A 234 -7.33 5.47 13.55
N ALA A 235 -7.42 4.60 14.56
CA ALA A 235 -7.78 4.93 15.94
C ALA A 235 -6.96 4.13 16.98
N PRO A 236 -5.61 4.26 16.98
CA PRO A 236 -4.75 3.48 17.87
C PRO A 236 -4.99 3.84 19.34
N ASP A 237 -5.07 2.81 20.18
CA ASP A 237 -5.11 2.91 21.64
C ASP A 237 -4.00 2.05 22.26
N PRO A 238 -2.93 2.63 22.81
CA PRO A 238 -2.75 4.05 23.09
C PRO A 238 -2.41 4.88 21.83
N ALA A 239 -2.71 6.17 21.89
CA ALA A 239 -2.32 7.09 20.83
C ALA A 239 -0.79 7.26 20.81
N PHE A 240 -0.19 6.99 19.65
CA PHE A 240 1.26 7.15 19.42
C PHE A 240 1.57 7.98 18.16
N THR A 241 2.84 8.35 18.01
CA THR A 241 3.37 9.02 16.82
C THR A 241 4.29 8.08 16.07
N LEU A 242 3.92 7.72 14.84
CA LEU A 242 4.78 7.02 13.89
C LEU A 242 5.69 8.05 13.19
N ILE A 243 6.98 7.77 13.15
CA ILE A 243 7.99 8.56 12.46
C ILE A 243 8.71 7.62 11.48
N VAL A 244 8.79 8.03 10.22
CA VAL A 244 9.41 7.25 9.15
C VAL A 244 10.75 7.88 8.79
N GLU A 245 11.84 7.12 8.85
CA GLU A 245 13.19 7.64 8.58
C GLU A 245 13.56 7.61 7.09
N GLU A 246 13.12 6.57 6.36
CA GLU A 246 13.41 6.39 4.94
C GLU A 246 12.13 6.32 4.09
N GLY A 247 11.55 7.48 3.78
CA GLY A 247 10.68 7.58 2.62
C GLY A 247 11.53 7.45 1.35
N LEU A 248 11.23 6.53 0.44
CA LEU A 248 11.84 6.52 -0.90
C LEU A 248 11.45 7.81 -1.66
N GLY A 249 12.23 8.89 -1.53
CA GLY A 249 12.00 10.18 -2.20
C GLY A 249 12.29 11.41 -1.33
N ASP A 250 12.29 12.60 -1.95
CA ASP A 250 12.54 13.92 -1.33
C ASP A 250 11.30 14.48 -0.58
N VAL A 251 10.36 13.59 -0.23
CA VAL A 251 9.05 13.93 0.36
C VAL A 251 8.94 13.25 1.72
N SER A 252 8.77 14.05 2.77
CA SER A 252 8.41 13.55 4.11
C SER A 252 7.10 12.78 4.01
N ARG A 253 7.14 11.46 4.22
CA ARG A 253 5.95 10.60 4.27
C ARG A 253 5.62 10.27 5.73
N ASP A 254 4.32 10.14 6.02
CA ASP A 254 3.80 9.66 7.30
C ASP A 254 3.64 8.12 7.30
N SER A 255 4.06 7.46 6.23
CA SER A 255 3.93 6.02 5.96
C SER A 255 5.14 5.49 5.17
N LEU A 256 5.37 4.18 5.28
CA LEU A 256 6.33 3.44 4.46
C LEU A 256 5.61 2.85 3.25
N VAL A 257 6.09 3.14 2.03
CA VAL A 257 5.52 2.59 0.78
C VAL A 257 6.58 1.85 0.00
N LEU A 258 6.29 0.61 -0.38
CA LEU A 258 7.16 -0.25 -1.18
C LEU A 258 6.36 -0.89 -2.30
N CYS A 259 6.80 -0.63 -3.52
CA CYS A 259 6.21 -1.17 -4.72
C CYS A 259 7.14 -2.19 -5.38
N LYS A 260 6.59 -3.35 -5.75
CA LYS A 260 7.28 -4.38 -6.52
C LYS A 260 6.71 -4.43 -7.94
N PRO A 261 7.56 -4.49 -8.98
CA PRO A 261 7.08 -4.62 -10.35
C PRO A 261 6.39 -5.96 -10.54
N GLN A 262 5.33 -5.97 -11.35
CA GLN A 262 4.55 -7.14 -11.67
C GLN A 262 4.40 -7.23 -13.20
N GLU A 263 4.83 -8.35 -13.77
CA GLU A 263 4.63 -8.63 -15.20
C GLU A 263 3.24 -9.23 -15.43
N CYS A 264 2.66 -8.96 -16.62
CA CYS A 264 1.40 -9.60 -17.00
C CYS A 264 1.52 -11.12 -17.00
N GLN A 265 0.70 -11.78 -16.20
CA GLN A 265 0.65 -13.25 -16.12
C GLN A 265 -0.32 -13.87 -17.14
N SER A 266 -1.08 -13.06 -17.89
CA SER A 266 -2.01 -13.54 -18.91
C SER A 266 -1.25 -14.03 -20.15
N ARG A 267 -1.45 -15.31 -20.49
CA ARG A 267 -0.69 -16.01 -21.51
C ARG A 267 -1.52 -17.13 -22.13
N VAL A 268 -1.47 -17.24 -23.46
CA VAL A 268 -2.06 -18.34 -24.21
C VAL A 268 -1.04 -18.96 -25.16
N VAL A 269 -0.99 -20.30 -25.17
CA VAL A 269 -0.15 -21.08 -26.08
C VAL A 269 -1.05 -21.95 -26.95
N PHE A 270 -1.11 -21.68 -28.25
CA PHE A 270 -1.91 -22.44 -29.20
C PHE A 270 -1.09 -23.56 -29.87
N THR A 271 -1.68 -24.74 -30.01
CA THR A 271 -1.00 -25.89 -30.63
C THR A 271 -1.51 -26.21 -32.02
N LYS A 272 -2.78 -25.90 -32.30
CA LYS A 272 -3.40 -26.23 -33.58
C LYS A 272 -4.56 -25.31 -33.90
N LEU A 273 -4.56 -24.74 -35.10
CA LEU A 273 -5.71 -24.08 -35.69
C LEU A 273 -6.38 -25.04 -36.68
N HIS A 274 -7.71 -25.13 -36.63
CA HIS A 274 -8.49 -25.90 -37.58
C HIS A 274 -9.72 -25.14 -38.06
N ALA A 275 -9.74 -24.81 -39.34
CA ALA A 275 -10.87 -24.21 -40.03
C ALA A 275 -11.75 -25.28 -40.68
N LYS A 276 -13.05 -25.02 -40.73
CA LYS A 276 -14.01 -25.82 -41.47
C LYS A 276 -15.06 -24.93 -42.13
N LEU A 277 -15.20 -25.04 -43.44
CA LEU A 277 -16.29 -24.42 -44.18
C LEU A 277 -17.62 -25.11 -43.85
N ILE A 278 -18.62 -24.32 -43.45
CA ILE A 278 -19.99 -24.80 -43.20
C ILE A 278 -20.84 -24.55 -44.46
N SER A 279 -20.80 -23.33 -44.98
CA SER A 279 -21.55 -22.89 -46.16
C SER A 279 -20.79 -21.79 -46.91
N PRO A 280 -20.99 -21.67 -48.23
CA PRO A 280 -21.76 -22.58 -49.07
C PRO A 280 -20.95 -23.84 -49.44
N LYS A 281 -21.59 -24.84 -50.03
CA LYS A 281 -20.88 -26.01 -50.58
C LYS A 281 -20.06 -25.66 -51.83
N ILE A 282 -20.54 -24.68 -52.60
CA ILE A 282 -19.93 -24.22 -53.83
C ILE A 282 -19.86 -22.69 -53.80
N ILE A 283 -18.71 -22.13 -54.16
CA ILE A 283 -18.51 -20.70 -54.43
C ILE A 283 -18.18 -20.58 -55.92
N ALA A 284 -18.94 -19.79 -56.67
CA ALA A 284 -18.70 -19.63 -58.10
C ALA A 284 -17.57 -18.62 -58.36
N GLU A 285 -16.69 -18.89 -59.33
CA GLU A 285 -15.66 -17.93 -59.72
C GLU A 285 -16.26 -16.68 -60.38
N ASN A 286 -15.52 -15.58 -60.35
CA ASN A 286 -15.98 -14.29 -60.87
C ASN A 286 -17.34 -13.82 -60.28
N THR A 287 -17.64 -14.21 -59.04
CA THR A 287 -18.83 -13.73 -58.31
C THR A 287 -18.44 -12.80 -57.17
N ASN A 288 -19.33 -11.85 -56.88
CA ASN A 288 -19.19 -10.93 -55.76
C ASN A 288 -20.12 -11.36 -54.61
N GLY A 289 -19.66 -11.22 -53.37
CA GLY A 289 -20.54 -11.17 -52.20
C GLY A 289 -21.18 -12.50 -51.82
N THR A 290 -20.50 -13.63 -52.06
CA THR A 290 -21.02 -14.93 -51.61
C THR A 290 -20.95 -15.03 -50.10
N GLN A 291 -22.12 -15.05 -49.42
CA GLN A 291 -22.18 -15.25 -47.98
C GLN A 291 -21.59 -16.61 -47.60
N THR A 292 -20.59 -16.58 -46.72
CA THR A 292 -19.77 -17.73 -46.35
C THR A 292 -19.72 -17.85 -44.84
N THR A 293 -19.99 -19.04 -44.34
CA THR A 293 -19.97 -19.38 -42.91
C THR A 293 -18.90 -20.41 -42.64
N VAL A 294 -18.06 -20.13 -41.66
CA VAL A 294 -16.97 -21.02 -41.25
C VAL A 294 -16.98 -21.26 -39.75
N LYS A 295 -16.39 -22.39 -39.34
CA LYS A 295 -16.09 -22.72 -37.96
C LYS A 295 -14.59 -22.76 -37.77
N LEU A 296 -14.11 -22.17 -36.68
CA LEU A 296 -12.72 -22.31 -36.24
C LEU A 296 -12.67 -23.02 -34.90
N LYS A 297 -11.80 -24.02 -34.80
CA LYS A 297 -11.44 -24.67 -33.55
C LYS A 297 -9.95 -24.49 -33.34
N VAL A 298 -9.57 -23.91 -32.22
CA VAL A 298 -8.19 -23.65 -31.83
C VAL A 298 -7.86 -24.46 -30.59
N THR A 299 -6.89 -25.35 -30.69
CA THR A 299 -6.43 -26.15 -29.56
C THR A 299 -5.35 -25.41 -28.81
N THR A 300 -5.45 -25.38 -27.49
CA THR A 300 -4.48 -24.76 -26.58
C THR A 300 -3.56 -25.80 -25.93
N ASN A 301 -2.40 -25.37 -25.42
CA ASN A 301 -1.59 -26.13 -24.50
C ASN A 301 -2.07 -25.83 -23.07
N LYS A 302 -2.83 -26.77 -22.49
CA LYS A 302 -3.51 -26.59 -21.21
C LYS A 302 -2.57 -26.42 -20.01
N GLN A 303 -1.32 -26.83 -20.15
CA GLN A 303 -0.31 -26.77 -19.10
C GLN A 303 0.48 -25.46 -19.10
N LEU A 304 0.45 -24.70 -20.20
CA LEU A 304 1.26 -23.50 -20.39
C LEU A 304 0.41 -22.22 -20.56
N MET A 305 -0.91 -22.34 -20.48
CA MET A 305 -1.83 -21.21 -20.60
C MET A 305 -2.38 -20.80 -19.23
N THR A 306 -2.70 -19.52 -19.10
CA THR A 306 -3.49 -18.94 -18.02
C THR A 306 -4.84 -18.46 -18.58
N ALA A 307 -5.66 -17.81 -17.75
CA ALA A 307 -6.89 -17.19 -18.22
C ALA A 307 -6.58 -15.92 -19.03
N VAL A 308 -7.35 -15.68 -20.09
CA VAL A 308 -7.33 -14.43 -20.86
C VAL A 308 -8.76 -13.87 -20.86
N VAL A 309 -8.94 -12.73 -20.20
CA VAL A 309 -10.23 -12.08 -19.97
C VAL A 309 -10.09 -10.60 -20.33
N GLY A 310 -11.03 -10.06 -21.11
CA GLY A 310 -11.01 -8.68 -21.57
C GLY A 310 -11.87 -8.51 -22.81
N GLU A 311 -11.77 -7.32 -23.40
CA GLU A 311 -12.45 -6.93 -24.64
C GLU A 311 -11.48 -6.93 -25.81
N ASP A 312 -12.00 -7.05 -27.03
CA ASP A 312 -11.24 -7.01 -28.27
C ASP A 312 -10.05 -7.97 -28.25
N LEU A 313 -10.18 -9.18 -27.70
CA LEU A 313 -9.04 -10.08 -27.47
C LEU A 313 -8.51 -10.67 -28.79
N TRP A 314 -9.40 -11.15 -29.65
CA TRP A 314 -9.02 -12.01 -30.79
C TRP A 314 -9.20 -11.33 -32.14
N GLN A 315 -8.27 -11.57 -33.06
CA GLN A 315 -8.45 -11.16 -34.45
C GLN A 315 -8.38 -12.39 -35.35
N VAL A 316 -9.41 -12.55 -36.19
CA VAL A 316 -9.40 -13.55 -37.26
C VAL A 316 -9.42 -12.86 -38.61
N LYS A 317 -8.34 -13.00 -39.36
CA LYS A 317 -8.27 -12.55 -40.75
C LYS A 317 -8.65 -13.69 -41.69
N THR A 318 -9.26 -13.35 -42.81
CA THR A 318 -9.45 -14.28 -43.93
C THR A 318 -8.86 -13.71 -45.20
N PHE A 319 -8.25 -14.57 -46.01
CA PHE A 319 -7.68 -14.18 -47.29
C PHE A 319 -7.49 -15.39 -48.21
N PHE A 320 -7.35 -15.13 -49.51
CA PHE A 320 -6.99 -16.17 -50.48
C PHE A 320 -5.49 -16.23 -50.71
N SER A 321 -4.99 -17.45 -50.94
CA SER A 321 -3.57 -17.68 -51.21
C SER A 321 -3.33 -18.80 -52.22
N LYS A 322 -2.16 -18.77 -52.84
CA LYS A 322 -1.61 -19.89 -53.62
C LYS A 322 -0.86 -20.91 -52.76
N ASN A 323 -0.68 -20.62 -51.47
CA ASN A 323 0.13 -21.40 -50.54
C ASN A 323 -0.71 -21.83 -49.32
N THR A 324 -0.52 -23.07 -48.87
CA THR A 324 -1.17 -23.64 -47.68
C THR A 324 -0.72 -23.02 -46.37
N LYS A 325 0.38 -22.26 -46.35
CA LYS A 325 0.91 -21.62 -45.13
C LYS A 325 0.50 -20.15 -45.00
N GLY A 326 -0.29 -19.61 -45.93
CA GLY A 326 -0.68 -18.20 -45.95
C GLY A 326 0.47 -17.19 -46.11
N LYS A 327 1.71 -17.66 -46.32
CA LYS A 327 2.88 -16.81 -46.58
C LYS A 327 2.87 -16.38 -48.06
N ARG A 328 3.18 -15.10 -48.32
CA ARG A 328 3.23 -14.37 -49.62
C ARG A 328 1.94 -13.57 -49.93
N ARG A 329 1.74 -13.19 -51.20
CA ARG A 329 0.62 -12.37 -51.67
C ARG A 329 -0.71 -12.92 -51.16
N ARG A 330 -1.40 -12.11 -50.36
CA ARG A 330 -2.78 -12.31 -49.92
C ARG A 330 -3.70 -11.60 -50.91
N VAL A 331 -4.83 -12.21 -51.21
CA VAL A 331 -5.83 -11.66 -52.14
C VAL A 331 -7.14 -11.53 -51.39
N ASN A 332 -7.81 -10.40 -51.56
CA ASN A 332 -9.08 -10.04 -50.92
C ASN A 332 -9.07 -10.33 -49.40
N GLU A 333 -8.04 -9.81 -48.73
CA GLU A 333 -7.88 -9.95 -47.28
C GLU A 333 -8.92 -9.11 -46.54
N GLN A 334 -9.58 -9.75 -45.58
CA GLN A 334 -10.46 -9.08 -44.62
C GLN A 334 -9.77 -9.13 -43.25
N PRO A 335 -9.57 -7.96 -42.59
CA PRO A 335 -8.74 -7.85 -41.39
C PRO A 335 -9.41 -8.39 -40.13
N GLN A 336 -10.73 -8.54 -40.12
CA GLN A 336 -11.50 -9.11 -39.02
C GLN A 336 -12.77 -9.73 -39.60
N ILE A 337 -13.08 -10.96 -39.19
CA ILE A 337 -14.35 -11.63 -39.48
C ILE A 337 -15.11 -12.07 -38.22
N LEU A 338 -14.52 -11.83 -37.04
CA LEU A 338 -15.25 -11.97 -35.78
C LEU A 338 -16.22 -10.80 -35.61
N THR A 339 -17.36 -11.08 -35.00
CA THR A 339 -18.24 -10.05 -34.43
C THR A 339 -17.68 -9.56 -33.09
N ALA A 340 -18.10 -8.39 -32.60
CA ALA A 340 -17.75 -7.88 -31.26
C ALA A 340 -17.92 -8.92 -30.12
N VAL A 341 -18.99 -9.71 -30.15
CA VAL A 341 -19.22 -10.74 -29.11
C VAL A 341 -18.22 -11.90 -29.20
N GLN A 342 -17.63 -12.12 -30.37
CA GLN A 342 -16.71 -13.24 -30.62
C GLN A 342 -15.27 -12.84 -30.33
N ASP A 343 -14.83 -11.64 -30.68
CA ASP A 343 -13.49 -11.19 -30.31
C ASP A 343 -13.34 -10.86 -28.82
N ASP A 344 -14.43 -10.54 -28.11
CA ASP A 344 -14.48 -10.45 -26.64
C ASP A 344 -14.48 -11.82 -25.92
N GLN A 345 -14.45 -12.94 -26.66
CA GLN A 345 -14.65 -14.25 -26.06
C GLN A 345 -13.56 -14.57 -25.03
N THR A 346 -13.92 -14.64 -23.75
CA THR A 346 -13.01 -15.10 -22.69
C THR A 346 -12.47 -16.51 -22.97
N LEU A 347 -11.17 -16.70 -22.70
CA LEU A 347 -10.52 -18.00 -22.73
C LEU A 347 -10.12 -18.41 -21.31
N SER A 348 -10.91 -19.32 -20.72
CA SER A 348 -10.65 -19.86 -19.39
C SER A 348 -9.54 -20.93 -19.39
N ILE A 349 -8.94 -21.15 -18.21
CA ILE A 349 -7.87 -22.14 -18.02
C ILE A 349 -8.34 -23.54 -18.43
N GLY A 350 -7.50 -24.23 -19.21
CA GLY A 350 -7.76 -25.61 -19.63
C GLY A 350 -8.78 -25.77 -20.77
N GLU A 351 -9.29 -24.66 -21.31
CA GLU A 351 -10.24 -24.64 -22.43
C GLU A 351 -9.57 -24.46 -23.79
N ASN A 352 -10.32 -24.80 -24.85
CA ASN A 352 -9.94 -24.53 -26.23
C ASN A 352 -10.79 -23.36 -26.76
N LEU A 353 -10.21 -22.50 -27.57
CA LEU A 353 -10.94 -21.42 -28.22
C LEU A 353 -11.75 -21.96 -29.42
N VAL A 354 -13.05 -21.67 -29.48
CA VAL A 354 -13.94 -22.18 -30.53
C VAL A 354 -14.89 -21.09 -31.00
N PHE A 355 -14.74 -20.70 -32.26
CA PHE A 355 -15.68 -19.81 -32.96
C PHE A 355 -16.62 -20.69 -33.79
N LYS A 356 -17.89 -20.80 -33.34
CA LYS A 356 -18.86 -21.77 -33.88
C LYS A 356 -19.25 -21.45 -35.32
N GLU A 357 -19.62 -20.20 -35.58
CA GLU A 357 -20.12 -19.72 -36.87
C GLU A 357 -19.62 -18.28 -37.05
N MET A 358 -18.79 -18.05 -38.05
CA MET A 358 -18.38 -16.71 -38.47
C MET A 358 -18.85 -16.51 -39.89
N ASP A 359 -19.67 -15.47 -40.08
CA ASP A 359 -20.25 -15.11 -41.36
C ASP A 359 -19.48 -13.95 -41.97
N PHE A 360 -19.06 -14.11 -43.20
CA PHE A 360 -18.41 -13.05 -43.98
C PHE A 360 -18.75 -13.19 -45.46
N HIS A 361 -18.48 -12.15 -46.22
CA HIS A 361 -18.75 -12.14 -47.66
C HIS A 361 -17.47 -12.46 -48.42
N VAL A 362 -17.53 -13.47 -49.27
CA VAL A 362 -16.45 -13.81 -50.19
C VAL A 362 -16.66 -13.07 -51.51
N ASP A 363 -15.67 -12.27 -51.89
CA ASP A 363 -15.60 -11.65 -53.20
C ASP A 363 -14.53 -12.35 -54.05
N LEU A 364 -14.93 -12.93 -55.18
CA LEU A 364 -14.07 -13.53 -56.21
C LEU A 364 -14.18 -12.77 -57.54
N SER A 365 -14.65 -11.53 -57.53
CA SER A 365 -14.76 -10.70 -58.75
C SER A 365 -13.41 -10.59 -59.45
N GLY A 366 -13.38 -10.96 -60.74
CA GLY A 366 -12.14 -10.96 -61.54
C GLY A 366 -11.13 -12.03 -61.15
N LEU A 367 -11.50 -13.01 -60.32
CA LEU A 367 -10.65 -14.12 -59.91
C LEU A 367 -11.22 -15.46 -60.38
N THR A 368 -10.33 -16.32 -60.88
CA THR A 368 -10.63 -17.71 -61.20
C THR A 368 -10.26 -18.64 -60.04
N CYS A 369 -10.91 -19.80 -59.94
CA CYS A 369 -10.61 -20.77 -58.88
C CYS A 369 -9.15 -21.27 -58.89
N HIS A 370 -8.49 -21.22 -60.05
CA HIS A 370 -7.08 -21.59 -60.18
C HIS A 370 -6.14 -20.55 -59.55
N GLU A 371 -6.55 -19.28 -59.49
CA GLU A 371 -5.75 -18.21 -58.91
C GLU A 371 -5.78 -18.19 -57.38
N VAL A 372 -6.86 -18.71 -56.80
CA VAL A 372 -7.13 -18.79 -55.36
C VAL A 372 -7.36 -20.24 -54.89
N PRO A 373 -6.35 -21.13 -54.97
CA PRO A 373 -6.53 -22.53 -54.62
C PRO A 373 -6.74 -22.77 -53.11
N PHE A 374 -6.47 -21.78 -52.26
CA PHE A 374 -6.66 -21.85 -50.82
C PHE A 374 -7.39 -20.61 -50.26
N MET A 375 -8.31 -20.86 -49.34
CA MET A 375 -8.92 -19.87 -48.45
C MET A 375 -8.32 -20.08 -47.05
N CYS A 376 -7.67 -19.06 -46.52
CA CYS A 376 -6.86 -19.16 -45.29
C CYS A 376 -7.44 -18.30 -44.19
N PHE A 377 -7.31 -18.78 -42.95
CA PHE A 377 -7.72 -18.11 -41.73
C PHE A 377 -6.51 -17.93 -40.83
N GLU A 378 -6.23 -16.70 -40.43
CA GLU A 378 -5.17 -16.35 -39.49
C GLU A 378 -5.80 -15.95 -38.17
N LEU A 379 -5.40 -16.62 -37.09
CA LEU A 379 -5.71 -16.16 -35.73
C LEU A 379 -4.51 -15.38 -35.20
N ALA A 380 -4.76 -14.19 -34.67
CA ALA A 380 -3.78 -13.35 -34.02
C ALA A 380 -4.36 -12.69 -32.77
N LYS A 381 -3.48 -12.17 -31.91
CA LYS A 381 -3.86 -11.18 -30.93
C LYS A 381 -4.37 -9.93 -31.63
N ASN A 382 -5.51 -9.41 -31.19
CA ASN A 382 -6.02 -8.15 -31.69
C ASN A 382 -5.24 -6.98 -31.06
N PRO A 383 -4.70 -6.05 -31.86
CA PRO A 383 -3.98 -4.89 -31.34
C PRO A 383 -4.82 -3.94 -30.47
N ALA A 384 -6.15 -4.02 -30.55
CA ALA A 384 -7.08 -3.23 -29.75
C ALA A 384 -7.48 -3.90 -28.42
N ALA A 385 -6.88 -5.05 -28.07
CA ALA A 385 -7.24 -5.77 -26.86
C ALA A 385 -7.14 -4.88 -25.62
N SER A 386 -8.16 -4.96 -24.76
CA SER A 386 -8.23 -4.14 -23.53
C SER A 386 -7.17 -4.51 -22.50
N ILE A 387 -6.57 -5.69 -22.64
CA ILE A 387 -5.44 -6.16 -21.85
C ILE A 387 -4.28 -6.58 -22.76
N ASP A 388 -3.06 -6.33 -22.30
CA ASP A 388 -1.90 -7.04 -22.76
C ASP A 388 -1.95 -8.51 -22.29
N TYR A 389 -1.42 -9.39 -23.13
CA TYR A 389 -1.31 -10.81 -22.87
C TYR A 389 -0.36 -11.43 -23.90
N THR A 390 0.29 -12.51 -23.50
CA THR A 390 1.23 -13.22 -24.36
C THR A 390 0.48 -14.16 -25.31
N PHE A 391 0.63 -13.97 -26.63
CA PHE A 391 0.12 -14.86 -27.67
C PHE A 391 1.25 -15.71 -28.25
N GLU A 392 1.20 -17.03 -28.04
CA GLU A 392 2.22 -17.95 -28.50
C GLU A 392 1.66 -19.16 -29.23
N THR A 393 2.53 -19.85 -29.97
CA THR A 393 2.20 -21.08 -30.67
C THR A 393 3.27 -22.16 -30.45
N GLN A 394 2.83 -23.42 -30.32
CA GLN A 394 3.70 -24.57 -30.16
C GLN A 394 3.30 -25.72 -31.10
N PRO A 395 4.08 -26.04 -32.14
CA PRO A 395 5.34 -25.39 -32.52
C PRO A 395 5.14 -23.94 -32.98
N VAL A 396 6.24 -23.16 -32.99
CA VAL A 396 6.18 -21.74 -33.36
C VAL A 396 5.70 -21.59 -34.81
N HIS A 397 4.60 -20.86 -34.96
CA HIS A 397 3.94 -20.54 -36.21
C HIS A 397 3.78 -19.03 -36.31
N ASP A 398 4.45 -18.44 -37.30
CA ASP A 398 4.28 -17.05 -37.67
C ASP A 398 4.08 -16.94 -39.20
N PRO A 399 2.88 -16.56 -39.69
CA PRO A 399 1.63 -16.38 -38.93
C PRO A 399 0.98 -17.72 -38.50
N PHE A 400 0.07 -17.68 -37.53
CA PHE A 400 -0.72 -18.86 -37.11
C PHE A 400 -1.96 -19.04 -37.99
N VAL A 401 -1.84 -19.92 -38.99
CA VAL A 401 -2.78 -20.02 -40.11
C VAL A 401 -3.23 -21.46 -40.36
N ASP A 402 -4.51 -21.64 -40.70
CA ASP A 402 -5.03 -22.84 -41.35
C ASP A 402 -5.68 -22.48 -42.70
N CYS A 403 -5.48 -23.33 -43.71
CA CYS A 403 -5.92 -23.07 -45.08
C CYS A 403 -6.76 -24.22 -45.65
N LEU A 404 -7.97 -23.88 -46.09
CA LEU A 404 -8.89 -24.78 -46.76
C LEU A 404 -8.55 -24.88 -48.25
N ARG A 405 -8.53 -26.11 -48.77
CA ARG A 405 -8.38 -26.36 -50.22
C ARG A 405 -9.67 -26.01 -50.95
N MET A 406 -9.59 -25.10 -51.91
CA MET A 406 -10.74 -24.65 -52.68
C MET A 406 -11.13 -25.53 -53.86
N ARG A 407 -10.32 -26.54 -54.24
CA ARG A 407 -10.59 -27.41 -55.41
C ARG A 407 -12.00 -28.02 -55.47
N ASN A 408 -12.57 -28.33 -54.30
CA ASN A 408 -13.90 -28.95 -54.18
C ASN A 408 -15.00 -27.94 -53.84
N VAL A 409 -14.64 -26.68 -53.55
CA VAL A 409 -15.54 -25.62 -53.12
C VAL A 409 -15.72 -24.59 -54.23
N CYS A 410 -14.64 -24.10 -54.81
CA CYS A 410 -14.68 -23.14 -55.90
C CYS A 410 -14.98 -23.84 -57.22
N LYS A 411 -15.97 -23.35 -57.97
CA LYS A 411 -16.37 -23.83 -59.30
C LYS A 411 -16.50 -22.68 -60.28
N GLY A 412 -16.11 -22.91 -61.53
CA GLY A 412 -16.33 -22.01 -62.66
C GLY A 412 -17.05 -22.74 -63.77
#